data_AF-A0A956KHQ8-F1
#
_entry.id   AF-A0A956KHQ8-F1
#
_cell.length_a   1.000
_cell.length_b   1.000
_cell.length_c   1.000
_cell.angle_alpha   90.00
_cell.angle_beta   90.00
_cell.angle_gamma   90.00
#
_symmetry.space_group_name_H-M   'P 1'
#
loop_
_entity.id
_entity.type
_entity.pdbx_description
1 polymer ?
#
loop_
_entity_poly.entity_id
_entity_poly.type
_entity_poly.pdbx_seq_one_letter_code
_entity_poly.pdbx_strand_id
1 'polypeptide(L)' 'MDFDEAWSSSIERQFAGLRVRVIGRGALLKNKRAAGRPKDVADVVALEEQGD' A
#
# COMPACT_ATOMS: atom_id res chain seq x y z
N MET A 1 10.70 2.98 -6.60
CA MET A 1 9.92 1.75 -6.81
C MET A 1 9.20 1.90 -8.13
N ASP A 2 9.38 0.92 -9.01
CA ASP A 2 8.61 0.81 -10.25
C ASP A 2 7.37 -0.09 -10.03
N PHE A 3 6.58 -0.25 -11.10
CA PHE A 3 5.35 -1.03 -11.03
C PHE A 3 5.63 -2.52 -10.77
N ASP A 4 6.62 -3.11 -11.43
CA ASP A 4 6.89 -4.55 -11.36
C ASP A 4 7.39 -4.94 -9.97
N GLU A 5 8.27 -4.12 -9.37
CA GLU A 5 8.71 -4.27 -7.99
C GLU A 5 7.50 -4.26 -7.03
N ALA A 6 6.55 -3.33 -7.21
CA ALA A 6 5.38 -3.22 -6.34
C ALA A 6 4.42 -4.40 -6.53
N TRP A 7 4.19 -4.77 -7.79
CA TRP A 7 3.24 -5.80 -8.19
C TRP A 7 3.70 -7.21 -7.82
N SER A 8 5.01 -7.46 -7.76
CA SER A 8 5.58 -8.73 -7.28
C SER A 8 5.12 -9.09 -5.87
N SER A 9 4.91 -8.07 -5.01
CA SER A 9 4.47 -8.20 -3.63
C SER A 9 2.95 -8.08 -3.44
N SER A 10 2.19 -7.95 -4.52
CA SER A 10 0.74 -7.75 -4.43
C SER A 10 0.03 -9.01 -3.91
N ILE A 11 -1.10 -8.78 -3.25
CA ILE A 11 -1.94 -9.82 -2.65
C ILE A 11 -3.34 -9.74 -3.24
N GLU A 12 -4.00 -10.88 -3.36
CA GLU A 12 -5.42 -10.93 -3.70
C GLU A 12 -6.28 -10.71 -2.47
N ARG A 13 -7.34 -9.91 -2.62
CA ARG A 13 -8.34 -9.63 -1.57
C ARG A 13 -9.73 -9.64 -2.18
N GLN A 14 -10.72 -10.00 -1.36
CA GLN A 14 -12.12 -9.75 -1.71
C GLN A 14 -12.48 -8.32 -1.34
N PHE A 15 -13.07 -7.62 -2.28
CA PHE A 15 -13.63 -6.29 -2.07
C PHE A 15 -14.96 -6.21 -2.81
N ALA A 16 -16.06 -5.95 -2.08
CA ALA A 16 -17.42 -5.89 -2.65
C ALA A 16 -17.79 -7.11 -3.51
N GLY A 17 -17.39 -8.31 -3.09
CA GLY A 17 -17.63 -9.57 -3.82
C GLY A 17 -16.72 -9.80 -5.03
N LEU A 18 -15.80 -8.88 -5.32
CA LEU A 18 -14.82 -9.01 -6.40
C LEU A 18 -13.46 -9.43 -5.84
N ARG A 19 -12.77 -10.31 -6.57
CA ARG A 19 -11.36 -10.60 -6.33
C ARG A 19 -10.52 -9.53 -7.00
N VAL A 20 -9.78 -8.77 -6.21
CA VAL A 20 -8.91 -7.70 -6.68
C VAL A 20 -7.51 -7.90 -6.13
N ARG A 21 -6.48 -7.53 -6.92
CA ARG A 21 -5.10 -7.46 -6.45
C ARG A 21 -4.80 -6.06 -5.95
N VAL A 22 -4.19 -5.99 -4.78
CA VAL A 22 -3.67 -4.76 -4.18
C VAL A 22 -2.20 -4.95 -3.85
N ILE A 23 -1.39 -3.91 -3.96
CA ILE A 23 0.04 -4.00 -3.63
C ILE A 23 0.25 -4.32 -2.14
N GLY A 24 1.33 -5.01 -1.81
CA GLY A 24 1.66 -5.37 -0.44
C GLY A 24 1.90 -4.14 0.45
N ARG A 25 1.74 -4.31 1.76
CA ARG A 25 1.85 -3.22 2.76
C ARG A 25 3.18 -2.45 2.66
N GLY A 26 4.30 -3.17 2.50
CA GLY A 26 5.62 -2.55 2.35
C GLY A 26 5.74 -1.69 1.09
N ALA A 27 5.20 -2.17 -0.05
CA ALA A 27 5.16 -1.41 -1.28
C ALA A 27 4.23 -0.18 -1.16
N LEU A 28 3.09 -0.33 -0.49
CA LEU A 28 2.16 0.77 -0.23
C LEU A 28 2.80 1.89 0.59
N LEU A 29 3.51 1.55 1.67
CA LEU A 29 4.22 2.52 2.51
C LEU A 29 5.34 3.24 1.75
N LYS A 30 6.14 2.51 0.95
CA LYS A 30 7.17 3.11 0.09
C LYS A 30 6.56 4.08 -0.91
N ASN A 31 5.46 3.71 -1.57
CA ASN A 31 4.77 4.58 -2.53
C ASN A 31 4.21 5.84 -1.86
N LYS A 32 3.57 5.71 -0.70
CA LYS A 32 3.05 6.86 0.05
C LYS A 32 4.15 7.84 0.46
N ARG A 33 5.28 7.33 0.97
CA ARG A 33 6.45 8.15 1.33
C ARG A 33 7.03 8.89 0.11
N ALA A 34 7.09 8.23 -1.04
CA ALA A 34 7.60 8.82 -2.28
C ALA A 34 6.65 9.86 -2.91
N ALA A 35 5.32 9.68 -2.76
CA ALA A 35 4.33 10.59 -3.33
C ALA A 35 4.28 11.96 -2.62
N GLY A 36 4.67 12.03 -1.34
CA GLY A 36 4.90 13.28 -0.61
C GLY A 36 3.68 14.19 -0.45
N ARG A 37 2.46 13.73 -0.74
CA ARG A 37 1.25 14.54 -0.57
C ARG A 37 0.96 14.68 0.93
N PRO A 38 0.44 15.83 1.40
CA PRO A 38 0.16 16.04 2.82
C PRO A 38 -0.73 14.94 3.45
N LYS A 39 -1.65 14.37 2.66
CA LYS A 39 -2.52 13.26 3.08
C LYS A 39 -1.76 11.94 3.25
N ASP A 40 -0.70 11.70 2.47
CA ASP A 40 0.07 10.45 2.53
C ASP A 40 0.93 10.36 3.80
N VAL A 41 1.34 11.50 4.39
CA VAL A 41 2.06 11.53 5.67
C VAL A 41 1.17 11.04 6.82
N ALA A 42 -0.08 11.50 6.88
CA ALA A 42 -1.05 11.04 7.88
C ALA A 42 -1.38 9.54 7.71
N ASP A 43 -1.51 9.08 6.48
CA ASP A 43 -1.77 7.66 6.20
C ASP A 43 -0.58 6.76 6.57
N VAL A 44 0.68 7.23 6.43
CA VAL A 44 1.87 6.48 6.87
C VAL A 44 1.86 6.30 8.39
N VAL A 45 1.58 7.36 9.15
CA VAL A 45 1.49 7.29 10.61
C VAL A 45 0.40 6.32 11.04
N ALA A 46 -0.80 6.43 10.48
CA ALA A 46 -1.92 5.54 10.80
C ALA A 46 -1.64 4.07 10.45
N LEU A 47 -0.94 3.80 9.35
CA LEU A 47 -0.56 2.45 8.97
C LEU A 47 0.51 1.87 9.89
N GLU A 48 1.46 2.68 10.39
CA GLU A 48 2.51 2.25 11.32
C GLU A 48 1.97 1.91 12.72
N GLU A 49 0.91 2.60 13.17
CA GLU A 49 0.26 2.34 14.46
C GLU A 49 -0.57 1.03 14.49
N GLN A 50 -1.02 0.53 13.33
CA GLN A 50 -1.73 -0.74 13.19
C GLN A 50 -0.76 -1.94 13.16
N GLY A 51 0.16 -2.05 14.13
CA GLY A 51 1.17 -3.12 14.19
C GLY A 51 0.63 -4.54 13.90
N ASP A 52 1.50 -5.38 13.32
CA ASP A 52 1.22 -6.72 12.72
C ASP A 52 0.23 -7.62 13.49
#